data_AF-A0A4U5PG35-F1
#
_entry.id   AF-A0A4U5PG35-F1
#
_cell.length_a   1.000
_cell.length_b   1.000
_cell.length_c   1.000
_cell.angle_alpha   90.00
_cell.angle_beta   90.00
_cell.angle_gamma   90.00
#
_symmetry.space_group_name_H-M   'P 1'
#
loop_
_entity.id
_entity.type
_entity.pdbx_description
1 polymer ?
#
loop_
_entity_poly.entity_id
_entity_poly.type
_entity_poly.pdbx_seq_one_letter_code
_entity_poly.pdbx_strand_id
1 'polypeptide(L)'
;MNQEEADREQAERREYVKNIGIEYRFGCYEEKRPDSCQLLAEYMESIDQNKKAAFQLFKANCENRKYPKSCFKYAMYLLSGTECEPSLSKMIDPLKIACDAKIPQGCRYLSLVHWNGEKDRKPDSELAREYMQKACELEDGEACWLLSTWFMGPQAKFQTGKGGGAKTSMPCLGYNLVYHFQTVGTGRNRHFTDLSLRSRSE
;
A
#
# COMPACT_ATOMS: atom_id res chain seq x y z
N MET A 1 -6.08 -11.35 -36.15
CA MET A 1 -6.21 -9.96 -35.70
C MET A 1 -5.11 -9.16 -36.39
N ASN A 2 -5.50 -8.21 -37.23
CA ASN A 2 -4.56 -7.33 -37.94
C ASN A 2 -4.01 -6.26 -36.97
N GLN A 3 -2.79 -5.77 -37.20
CA GLN A 3 -2.19 -4.70 -36.40
C GLN A 3 -3.09 -3.45 -36.36
N GLU A 4 -3.66 -3.09 -37.51
CA GLU A 4 -4.57 -1.94 -37.64
C GLU A 4 -5.85 -2.10 -36.80
N GLU A 5 -6.37 -3.32 -36.69
CA GLU A 5 -7.55 -3.64 -35.88
C GLU A 5 -7.22 -3.52 -34.38
N ALA A 6 -6.07 -4.05 -33.96
CA ALA A 6 -5.60 -3.92 -32.58
C ALA A 6 -5.33 -2.46 -32.19
N ASP A 7 -4.81 -1.65 -33.11
CA ASP A 7 -4.55 -0.22 -32.88
C ASP A 7 -5.87 0.58 -32.77
N ARG A 8 -6.88 0.26 -33.60
CA ARG A 8 -8.22 0.86 -33.51
C ARG A 8 -8.87 0.54 -32.16
N GLU A 9 -8.84 -0.71 -31.73
CA GLU A 9 -9.39 -1.09 -30.43
C GLU A 9 -8.65 -0.40 -29.27
N GLN A 10 -7.32 -0.23 -29.35
CA GLN A 10 -6.57 0.52 -28.34
C GLN A 10 -6.98 1.99 -28.31
N ALA A 11 -7.22 2.61 -29.47
CA ALA A 11 -7.67 4.00 -29.56
C ALA A 11 -9.06 4.18 -28.92
N GLU A 12 -10.01 3.30 -29.23
CA GLU A 12 -11.35 3.30 -28.62
C GLU A 12 -11.28 3.15 -27.09
N ARG A 13 -10.43 2.24 -26.59
CA ARG A 13 -10.20 2.10 -25.14
C ARG A 13 -9.64 3.37 -24.49
N ARG A 14 -8.71 4.06 -25.16
CA ARG A 14 -8.13 5.32 -24.65
C ARG A 14 -9.17 6.43 -24.62
N GLU A 15 -10.01 6.51 -25.64
CA GLU A 15 -11.10 7.49 -25.70
C GLU A 15 -12.12 7.25 -24.59
N TYR A 16 -12.51 6.00 -24.36
CA TYR A 16 -13.39 5.64 -23.25
C TYR A 16 -12.83 6.08 -21.89
N VAL A 17 -11.55 5.79 -21.62
CA VAL A 17 -10.88 6.21 -20.38
C VAL A 17 -10.88 7.74 -20.25
N LYS A 18 -10.64 8.47 -21.34
CA LYS A 18 -10.69 9.94 -21.34
C LYS A 18 -12.08 10.48 -21.00
N ASN A 19 -13.14 9.86 -21.54
CA ASN A 19 -14.52 10.26 -21.29
C ASN A 19 -14.90 10.04 -19.81
N ILE A 20 -14.47 8.94 -19.21
CA ILE A 20 -14.61 8.70 -17.76
C ILE A 20 -13.94 9.84 -16.96
N GLY A 21 -12.75 10.30 -17.37
CA GLY A 21 -12.07 11.41 -16.71
C GLY A 21 -12.88 12.73 -16.73
N ILE A 22 -13.75 12.93 -17.73
CA ILE A 22 -14.66 14.08 -17.81
C ILE A 22 -15.79 13.92 -16.79
N GLU A 23 -16.39 12.73 -16.68
CA GLU A 23 -17.43 12.44 -15.70
C GLU A 23 -16.93 12.62 -14.27
N TYR A 24 -15.72 12.15 -13.96
CA TYR A 24 -15.10 12.35 -12.65
C TYR A 24 -14.86 13.84 -12.34
N ARG A 25 -14.48 14.62 -13.35
CA ARG A 25 -14.34 16.09 -13.24
C ARG A 25 -15.65 16.77 -12.90
N PHE A 26 -16.70 16.44 -13.66
CA PHE A 26 -18.03 16.99 -13.42
C PHE A 26 -18.53 16.62 -12.02
N GLY A 27 -18.45 15.36 -11.63
CA GLY A 27 -18.89 14.91 -10.30
C GLY A 27 -18.09 15.54 -9.16
N CYS A 28 -16.79 15.76 -9.33
CA CYS A 28 -15.96 16.36 -8.29
C CYS A 28 -16.15 17.88 -8.17
N TYR A 29 -16.18 18.60 -9.28
CA TYR A 29 -16.17 20.07 -9.27
C TYR A 29 -17.57 20.68 -9.27
N GLU A 30 -18.50 20.13 -10.05
CA GLU A 30 -19.87 20.64 -10.16
C GLU A 30 -20.76 20.03 -9.07
N GLU A 31 -20.77 18.71 -8.94
CA GLU A 31 -21.61 18.01 -7.94
C GLU A 31 -20.98 17.95 -6.55
N LYS A 32 -19.69 18.28 -6.44
CA LYS A 32 -18.91 18.30 -5.19
C LYS A 32 -18.89 16.97 -4.44
N ARG A 33 -19.07 15.86 -5.16
CA ARG A 33 -19.13 14.52 -4.61
C ARG A 33 -17.75 14.03 -4.13
N PRO A 34 -17.61 13.59 -2.86
CA PRO A 34 -16.32 13.14 -2.34
C PRO A 34 -15.76 11.90 -3.06
N ASP A 35 -16.62 10.96 -3.43
CA ASP A 35 -16.28 9.75 -4.20
C ASP A 35 -15.79 10.10 -5.60
N SER A 36 -16.45 11.03 -6.30
CA SER A 36 -15.97 11.52 -7.61
C SER A 36 -14.62 12.22 -7.51
N CYS A 37 -14.39 13.01 -6.45
CA CYS A 37 -13.08 13.63 -6.24
C CYS A 37 -11.98 12.60 -5.95
N GLN A 38 -12.28 11.50 -5.26
CA GLN A 38 -11.34 10.39 -5.11
C GLN A 38 -10.99 9.78 -6.47
N LEU A 39 -12.00 9.45 -7.28
CA LEU A 39 -11.80 8.83 -8.59
C LEU A 39 -11.04 9.75 -9.54
N LEU A 40 -11.34 11.06 -9.52
CA LEU A 40 -10.60 12.04 -10.29
C LEU A 40 -9.13 12.12 -9.87
N ALA A 41 -8.85 12.08 -8.57
CA ALA A 41 -7.48 12.10 -8.08
C ALA A 41 -6.70 10.84 -8.47
N GLU A 42 -7.33 9.65 -8.39
CA GLU A 42 -6.75 8.39 -8.86
C GLU A 42 -6.51 8.39 -10.38
N TYR A 43 -7.45 8.94 -11.15
CA TYR A 43 -7.32 9.15 -12.59
C TYR A 43 -6.13 10.06 -12.91
N MET A 44 -6.01 11.20 -12.20
CA MET A 44 -4.88 12.12 -12.37
C MET A 44 -3.55 11.46 -11.98
N GLU A 45 -3.53 10.66 -10.91
CA GLU A 45 -2.32 9.97 -10.43
C GLU A 45 -1.83 8.91 -11.43
N SER A 46 -2.74 8.07 -11.92
CA SER A 46 -2.39 6.84 -12.64
C SER A 46 -2.48 6.96 -14.16
N ILE A 47 -3.44 7.75 -14.67
CA ILE A 47 -3.73 7.89 -16.10
C ILE A 47 -3.06 9.14 -16.67
N ASP A 48 -3.35 10.32 -16.10
CA ASP A 48 -2.74 11.57 -16.54
C ASP A 48 -1.28 11.72 -16.04
N GLN A 49 -0.86 10.86 -15.12
CA GLN A 49 0.44 10.91 -14.43
C GLN A 49 0.76 12.28 -13.78
N ASN A 50 -0.28 13.05 -13.48
CA ASN A 50 -0.19 14.36 -12.83
C ASN A 50 -0.28 14.20 -11.31
N LYS A 51 0.83 13.72 -10.72
CA LYS A 51 0.95 13.48 -9.28
C LYS A 51 0.70 14.73 -8.44
N LYS A 52 1.11 15.90 -8.93
CA LYS A 52 0.89 17.19 -8.25
C LYS A 52 -0.59 17.51 -8.14
N ALA A 53 -1.35 17.40 -9.22
CA ALA A 53 -2.78 17.65 -9.20
C ALA A 53 -3.52 16.61 -8.33
N ALA A 54 -3.15 15.33 -8.46
CA ALA A 54 -3.69 14.26 -7.63
C ALA A 54 -3.46 14.50 -6.14
N PHE A 55 -2.23 14.85 -5.74
CA PHE A 55 -1.88 15.19 -4.36
C PHE A 55 -2.76 16.31 -3.80
N GLN A 56 -2.89 17.42 -4.54
CA GLN A 56 -3.72 18.55 -4.08
C GLN A 56 -5.19 18.15 -3.93
N LEU A 57 -5.69 17.31 -4.83
CA LEU A 57 -7.07 16.86 -4.78
C LEU A 57 -7.32 15.87 -3.63
N PHE A 58 -6.41 14.91 -3.40
CA PHE A 58 -6.48 14.01 -2.23
C PHE A 58 -6.42 14.79 -0.92
N LYS A 59 -5.49 15.75 -0.82
CA LYS A 59 -5.38 16.64 0.34
C LYS A 59 -6.68 17.40 0.58
N ALA A 60 -7.17 18.12 -0.43
CA ALA A 60 -8.39 18.92 -0.30
C ALA A 60 -9.62 18.05 0.04
N ASN A 61 -9.74 16.86 -0.57
CA ASN A 61 -10.86 15.97 -0.29
C ASN A 61 -10.78 15.36 1.12
N CYS A 62 -9.58 15.08 1.62
CA CYS A 62 -9.38 14.67 3.00
C CYS A 62 -9.67 15.82 3.99
N GLU A 63 -9.08 16.98 3.78
CA GLU A 63 -9.18 18.10 4.72
C GLU A 63 -10.61 18.66 4.81
N ASN A 64 -11.27 18.83 3.66
CA ASN A 64 -12.58 19.48 3.58
C ASN A 64 -13.75 18.50 3.69
N ARG A 65 -13.60 17.28 3.15
CA ARG A 65 -14.71 16.30 3.07
C ARG A 65 -14.48 15.06 3.93
N LYS A 66 -13.31 14.92 4.57
CA LYS A 66 -12.95 13.78 5.42
C LYS A 66 -13.14 12.42 4.73
N TYR A 67 -12.95 12.37 3.40
CA TYR A 67 -13.18 11.16 2.64
C TYR A 67 -12.07 10.12 2.93
N PRO A 68 -12.39 8.95 3.50
CA PRO A 68 -11.37 8.08 4.09
C PRO A 68 -10.29 7.58 3.12
N LYS A 69 -10.67 7.20 1.89
CA LYS A 69 -9.72 6.75 0.86
C LYS A 69 -8.78 7.88 0.41
N SER A 70 -9.29 9.12 0.34
CA SER A 70 -8.45 10.29 0.03
C SER A 70 -7.50 10.61 1.16
N CYS A 71 -7.95 10.48 2.41
CA CYS A 71 -7.09 10.66 3.58
C CYS A 71 -5.95 9.64 3.62
N PHE A 72 -6.25 8.36 3.32
CA PHE A 72 -5.21 7.35 3.20
C PHE A 72 -4.20 7.69 2.10
N LYS A 73 -4.67 8.01 0.89
CA LYS A 73 -3.80 8.41 -0.23
C LYS A 73 -2.95 9.64 0.11
N TYR A 74 -3.54 10.66 0.72
CA TYR A 74 -2.83 11.85 1.18
C TYR A 74 -1.72 11.50 2.18
N ALA A 75 -1.99 10.62 3.15
CA ALA A 75 -0.96 10.14 4.07
C ALA A 75 0.17 9.39 3.35
N MET A 76 -0.11 8.64 2.28
CA MET A 76 0.93 7.97 1.50
C MET A 76 1.83 8.94 0.74
N TYR A 77 1.29 10.07 0.27
CA TYR A 77 2.11 11.15 -0.28
C TYR A 77 3.01 11.81 0.78
N LEU A 78 2.47 12.04 1.99
CA LEU A 78 3.26 12.54 3.12
C LEU A 78 4.36 11.56 3.55
N LEU A 79 4.14 10.26 3.38
CA LEU A 79 5.15 9.24 3.67
C LEU A 79 6.25 9.21 2.61
N SER A 80 5.87 9.30 1.33
CA SER A 80 6.82 9.19 0.22
C SER A 80 7.65 10.46 0.00
N GLY A 81 7.20 11.61 0.53
CA GLY A 81 7.80 12.91 0.25
C GLY A 81 7.63 13.37 -1.19
N THR A 82 6.74 12.72 -1.96
CA THR A 82 6.47 13.13 -3.33
C THR A 82 5.58 14.36 -3.28
N GLU A 83 6.01 15.47 -3.91
CA GLU A 83 5.33 16.78 -3.92
C GLU A 83 5.28 17.55 -2.58
N CYS A 84 5.81 17.01 -1.48
CA CYS A 84 5.82 17.67 -0.17
C CYS A 84 6.92 17.14 0.77
N GLU A 85 7.25 17.93 1.79
CA GLU A 85 8.17 17.48 2.86
C GLU A 85 7.52 16.36 3.69
N PRO A 86 8.20 15.21 3.88
CA PRO A 86 7.69 14.13 4.71
C PRO A 86 7.38 14.56 6.14
N SER A 87 6.28 14.07 6.69
CA SER A 87 5.94 14.28 8.11
C SER A 87 4.99 13.21 8.62
N LEU A 88 5.48 12.37 9.52
CA LEU A 88 4.70 11.37 10.24
C LEU A 88 3.65 12.03 11.14
N SER A 89 3.97 13.17 11.76
CA SER A 89 2.99 13.90 12.58
C SER A 89 1.78 14.37 11.77
N LYS A 90 1.98 14.87 10.54
CA LYS A 90 0.86 15.25 9.65
C LYS A 90 0.05 14.06 9.14
N MET A 91 0.60 12.85 9.20
CA MET A 91 -0.11 11.63 8.79
C MET A 91 -1.10 11.12 9.85
N ILE A 92 -0.98 11.53 11.11
CA ILE A 92 -1.81 11.01 12.22
C ILE A 92 -3.31 11.21 11.94
N ASP A 93 -3.74 12.44 11.68
CA ASP A 93 -5.17 12.73 11.48
C ASP A 93 -5.75 12.05 10.23
N PRO A 94 -5.11 12.13 9.04
CA PRO A 94 -5.58 11.43 7.85
C PRO A 94 -5.65 9.90 8.04
N LEU A 95 -4.65 9.30 8.68
CA LEU A 95 -4.63 7.86 8.92
C LEU A 95 -5.66 7.43 9.96
N LYS A 96 -5.91 8.26 10.97
CA LYS A 96 -6.99 8.03 11.94
C LYS A 96 -8.35 7.99 11.26
N ILE A 97 -8.64 8.94 10.37
CA ILE A 97 -9.89 8.94 9.57
C ILE A 97 -10.00 7.66 8.74
N ALA A 98 -8.92 7.25 8.07
CA ALA A 98 -8.91 6.01 7.28
C ALA A 98 -9.14 4.77 8.17
N CYS A 99 -8.47 4.69 9.31
CA CYS A 99 -8.59 3.59 10.25
C CYS A 99 -10.00 3.50 10.87
N ASP A 100 -10.58 4.63 11.26
CA ASP A 100 -11.93 4.68 11.82
C ASP A 100 -13.00 4.27 10.79
N ALA A 101 -12.73 4.51 9.50
CA ALA A 101 -13.53 4.01 8.38
C ALA A 101 -13.24 2.54 8.01
N LYS A 102 -12.54 1.79 8.87
CA LYS A 102 -12.18 0.38 8.67
C LYS A 102 -11.32 0.12 7.43
N ILE A 103 -10.50 1.08 7.00
CA ILE A 103 -9.44 0.83 6.01
C ILE A 103 -8.26 0.19 6.76
N PRO A 104 -7.97 -1.11 6.57
CA PRO A 104 -6.99 -1.82 7.41
C PRO A 104 -5.59 -1.19 7.35
N GLN A 105 -5.17 -0.79 6.14
CA GLN A 105 -3.90 -0.12 5.93
C GLN A 105 -3.81 1.21 6.69
N GLY A 106 -4.93 1.94 6.84
CA GLY A 106 -4.99 3.16 7.63
C GLY A 106 -4.57 2.92 9.08
N CYS A 107 -5.10 1.87 9.70
CA CYS A 107 -4.74 1.47 11.06
C CYS A 107 -3.28 1.00 11.15
N ARG A 108 -2.83 0.20 10.18
CA ARG A 108 -1.45 -0.30 10.14
C ARG A 108 -0.43 0.83 10.05
N TYR A 109 -0.62 1.78 9.15
CA TYR A 109 0.31 2.91 9.03
C TYR A 109 0.22 3.86 10.23
N LEU A 110 -0.96 4.04 10.82
CA LEU A 110 -1.11 4.84 12.04
C LEU A 110 -0.31 4.22 13.19
N SER A 111 -0.37 2.90 13.32
CA SER A 111 0.47 2.16 14.26
C SER A 111 1.96 2.41 14.03
N LEU A 112 2.44 2.30 12.78
CA LEU A 112 3.86 2.53 12.45
C LEU A 112 4.31 3.96 12.74
N VAL A 113 3.43 4.95 12.52
CA VAL A 113 3.67 6.35 12.91
C VAL A 113 3.87 6.45 14.43
N HIS A 114 3.01 5.81 15.23
CA HIS A 114 3.17 5.80 16.69
C HIS A 114 4.40 5.03 17.15
N TRP A 115 4.77 3.95 16.44
CA TRP A 115 5.94 3.13 16.77
C TRP A 115 7.28 3.86 16.55
N ASN A 116 7.41 4.66 15.50
CA ASN A 116 8.70 5.28 15.15
C ASN A 116 8.95 6.64 15.84
N GLY A 117 7.90 7.38 16.22
CA GLY A 117 8.05 8.76 16.69
C GLY A 117 8.64 9.71 15.63
N GLU A 118 8.91 10.96 16.01
CA GLU A 118 9.66 11.96 15.27
C GLU A 118 10.54 12.77 16.24
N LYS A 119 11.37 13.68 15.72
CA LYS A 119 12.25 14.54 16.53
C LYS A 119 11.50 15.25 17.68
N ASP A 120 10.28 15.70 17.41
CA ASP A 120 9.45 16.44 18.37
C ASP A 120 8.32 15.60 19.00
N ARG A 121 8.27 14.29 18.70
CA ARG A 121 7.23 13.38 19.22
C ARG A 121 7.83 12.02 19.56
N LYS A 122 7.84 11.64 20.83
CA LYS A 122 8.34 10.33 21.24
C LYS A 122 7.48 9.19 20.67
N PRO A 123 8.08 8.02 20.41
CA PRO A 123 7.35 6.79 20.15
C PRO A 123 6.35 6.45 21.26
N ASP A 124 5.23 5.85 20.88
CA ASP A 124 4.23 5.26 21.78
C ASP A 124 3.96 3.82 21.33
N SER A 125 4.61 2.88 22.02
CA SER A 125 4.54 1.45 21.68
C SER A 125 3.26 0.77 22.15
N GLU A 126 2.54 1.34 23.12
CA GLU A 126 1.25 0.82 23.56
C GLU A 126 0.20 1.15 22.50
N LEU A 127 0.09 2.44 22.15
CA LEU A 127 -0.84 2.90 21.13
C LEU A 127 -0.53 2.30 19.75
N ALA A 128 0.75 2.13 19.41
CA ALA A 128 1.14 1.43 18.20
C ALA A 128 0.61 -0.01 18.17
N ARG A 129 0.72 -0.77 19.27
CA ARG A 129 0.21 -2.14 19.33
C ARG A 129 -1.30 -2.20 19.19
N GLU A 130 -2.03 -1.27 19.82
CA GLU A 130 -3.49 -1.19 19.71
C GLU A 130 -3.94 -1.01 18.25
N TYR A 131 -3.37 -0.04 17.53
CA TYR A 131 -3.72 0.18 16.12
C TYR A 131 -3.27 -0.97 15.21
N MET A 132 -2.15 -1.63 15.50
CA MET A 132 -1.69 -2.79 14.74
C MET A 132 -2.62 -4.00 14.94
N GLN A 133 -3.05 -4.23 16.19
CA GLN A 133 -4.05 -5.25 16.53
C GLN A 133 -5.37 -4.98 15.80
N LYS A 134 -5.86 -3.74 15.81
CA LYS A 134 -7.05 -3.33 15.05
C LYS A 134 -6.89 -3.57 13.55
N ALA A 135 -5.73 -3.30 12.96
CA ALA A 135 -5.46 -3.60 11.56
C ALA A 135 -5.50 -5.11 11.26
N CYS A 136 -4.94 -5.93 12.16
CA CYS A 136 -4.99 -7.38 12.06
C CYS A 136 -6.42 -7.93 12.18
N GLU A 137 -7.24 -7.40 13.08
CA GLU A 137 -8.66 -7.73 13.22
C GLU A 137 -9.49 -7.35 11.98
N LEU A 138 -9.00 -6.40 11.18
CA LEU A 138 -9.53 -6.02 9.88
C LEU A 138 -8.90 -6.83 8.72
N GLU A 139 -8.29 -7.98 9.02
CA GLU A 139 -7.71 -8.93 8.07
C GLU A 139 -6.50 -8.39 7.27
N ASP A 140 -5.81 -7.36 7.78
CA ASP A 140 -4.52 -6.96 7.21
C ASP A 140 -3.44 -7.99 7.59
N GLY A 141 -3.15 -8.89 6.65
CA GLY A 141 -2.18 -9.96 6.85
C GLY A 141 -0.76 -9.48 7.20
N GLU A 142 -0.33 -8.33 6.66
CA GLU A 142 0.97 -7.74 7.02
C GLU A 142 0.94 -7.19 8.44
N ALA A 143 -0.18 -6.61 8.88
CA ALA A 143 -0.35 -6.15 10.25
C ALA A 143 -0.29 -7.32 11.26
N CYS A 144 -1.01 -8.42 10.99
CA CYS A 144 -0.95 -9.61 11.83
C CYS A 144 0.46 -10.18 11.91
N TRP A 145 1.16 -10.23 10.77
CA TRP A 145 2.54 -10.67 10.72
C TRP A 145 3.45 -9.75 11.55
N LEU A 146 3.40 -8.43 11.34
CA LEU A 146 4.18 -7.47 12.12
C LEU A 146 3.91 -7.58 13.61
N LEU A 147 2.64 -7.67 14.01
CA LEU A 147 2.27 -7.81 15.41
C LEU A 147 2.86 -9.08 16.04
N SER A 148 2.85 -10.20 15.31
CA SER A 148 3.49 -11.44 15.76
C SER A 148 4.99 -11.26 16.00
N THR A 149 5.68 -10.51 15.14
CA THR A 149 7.12 -10.24 15.30
C THR A 149 7.41 -9.40 16.54
N TRP A 150 6.50 -8.47 16.89
CA TRP A 150 6.62 -7.65 18.09
C TRP A 150 6.49 -8.47 19.38
N PHE A 151 5.60 -9.48 19.40
CA PHE A 151 5.45 -10.38 20.54
C PHE A 151 6.58 -11.41 20.66
N MET A 152 7.08 -11.92 19.54
CA MET A 152 8.16 -12.90 19.53
C MET A 152 9.51 -12.28 19.95
N GLY A 153 9.72 -11.00 19.65
CA GLY A 153 10.97 -10.30 19.94
C GLY A 153 12.17 -10.84 19.14
N PRO A 154 13.30 -10.12 19.15
CA PRO A 154 14.49 -10.50 18.37
C PRO A 154 15.18 -11.80 18.82
N GLN A 155 14.76 -12.39 19.96
CA GLN A 155 15.37 -13.60 20.53
C GLN A 155 14.53 -14.87 20.33
N ALA A 156 13.44 -14.79 19.56
CA ALA A 156 12.61 -15.97 19.29
C ALA A 156 13.41 -17.07 18.58
N LYS A 157 13.62 -18.19 19.27
CA LYS A 157 14.13 -19.42 18.67
C LYS A 157 12.96 -20.14 18.02
N PHE A 158 12.79 -19.96 16.71
CA PHE A 158 11.85 -20.76 15.95
C PHE A 158 12.28 -22.23 16.04
N GLN A 159 11.41 -23.08 16.59
CA GLN A 159 11.66 -24.51 16.54
C GLN A 159 11.50 -24.96 15.08
N THR A 160 12.62 -25.17 14.40
CA THR A 160 12.62 -25.92 13.15
C THR A 160 12.25 -27.36 13.51
N GLY A 161 10.97 -27.69 13.38
CA GLY A 161 10.54 -29.08 13.46
C GLY A 161 11.35 -29.88 12.43
N LYS A 162 11.90 -31.04 12.84
CA LYS A 162 12.51 -31.99 11.89
C LYS A 162 11.51 -32.18 10.76
N GLY A 163 11.93 -31.85 9.53
CA GLY A 163 11.07 -31.88 8.35
C GLY A 163 10.33 -33.21 8.25
N GLY A 164 9.09 -33.23 8.71
CA GLY A 164 8.10 -34.18 8.26
C GLY A 164 7.69 -33.70 6.89
N GLY A 165 8.10 -34.43 5.86
CA GLY A 165 7.66 -34.16 4.48
C GLY A 165 6.15 -34.22 4.39
N ALA A 166 5.49 -33.09 4.62
CA ALA A 166 4.10 -32.90 4.25
C ALA A 166 4.08 -32.81 2.73
N LYS A 167 3.91 -33.97 2.08
CA LYS A 167 3.44 -34.03 0.70
C LYS A 167 1.99 -33.55 0.71
N THR A 168 1.77 -32.25 0.71
CA THR A 168 0.48 -31.69 0.31
C THR A 168 0.41 -31.79 -1.21
N SER A 169 -0.06 -32.94 -1.68
CA SER A 169 -0.58 -33.03 -3.04
C SER A 169 -1.84 -32.19 -3.11
N MET A 170 -1.70 -30.92 -3.50
CA MET A 170 -2.81 -30.07 -3.91
C MET A 170 -3.02 -30.33 -5.41
N PRO A 171 -4.02 -31.11 -5.84
CA PRO A 171 -4.14 -31.49 -7.23
C PRO A 171 -4.94 -30.41 -7.96
N CYS A 172 -4.31 -29.29 -8.29
CA CYS A 172 -4.82 -28.35 -9.29
C CYS A 172 -3.65 -27.51 -9.81
N LEU A 173 -3.53 -27.46 -11.14
CA LEU A 173 -2.49 -26.81 -11.95
C LEU A 173 -1.23 -27.66 -12.14
N GLY A 174 -1.24 -28.45 -13.22
CA GLY A 174 -0.15 -29.31 -13.68
C GLY A 174 1.09 -28.55 -14.16
N TYR A 175 1.73 -27.81 -13.25
CA TYR A 175 3.07 -27.27 -13.42
C TYR A 175 3.95 -27.78 -12.28
N ASN A 176 5.00 -28.53 -12.63
CA ASN A 176 6.06 -28.90 -11.68
C ASN A 176 6.92 -27.66 -11.41
N LEU A 177 6.55 -26.85 -10.42
CA LEU A 177 7.44 -25.86 -9.84
C LEU A 177 8.16 -26.47 -8.65
N VAL A 178 9.37 -26.97 -8.90
CA VAL A 178 10.32 -27.33 -7.84
C VAL A 178 10.92 -26.03 -7.31
N TYR A 179 10.37 -25.50 -6.22
CA TYR A 179 11.04 -24.43 -5.48
C TYR A 179 12.18 -25.03 -4.65
N HIS A 180 13.41 -24.86 -5.11
CA HIS A 180 14.58 -25.10 -4.28
C HIS A 180 14.72 -23.94 -3.27
N PHE A 181 14.18 -24.12 -2.06
CA PHE A 181 14.58 -23.28 -0.92
C PHE A 181 15.99 -23.71 -0.49
N GLN A 182 17.02 -23.03 -0.98
CA GLN A 182 18.33 -23.07 -0.34
C GLN A 182 18.29 -22.19 0.90
N THR A 183 18.32 -22.82 2.07
CA THR A 183 18.63 -22.15 3.33
C THR A 183 20.09 -21.69 3.29
N VAL A 184 20.34 -20.41 3.03
CA VAL A 184 21.69 -19.85 3.15
C VAL A 184 21.97 -19.55 4.62
N GLY A 185 23.06 -20.15 5.10
CA GLY A 185 23.45 -20.23 6.51
C GLY A 185 23.71 -18.91 7.21
N THR A 186 23.81 -19.07 8.53
CA THR A 186 24.14 -18.09 9.57
C THR A 186 25.32 -17.18 9.19
N GLY A 187 25.07 -15.88 9.05
CA GLY A 187 26.11 -14.87 8.81
C GLY A 187 25.62 -13.45 9.08
N ARG A 188 26.32 -12.79 10.00
CA ARG A 188 26.12 -11.44 10.57
C ARG A 188 26.10 -10.34 9.48
N ASN A 189 25.21 -9.34 9.65
CA ASN A 189 25.12 -8.08 8.89
C ASN A 189 24.89 -8.15 7.36
N ARG A 190 23.71 -7.73 6.89
CA ARG A 190 23.59 -7.13 5.55
C ARG A 190 22.58 -5.98 5.52
N HIS A 191 23.09 -4.79 5.21
CA HIS A 191 22.36 -3.68 4.63
C HIS A 191 21.79 -4.10 3.27
N PHE A 192 20.56 -3.67 2.97
CA PHE A 192 19.91 -3.88 1.67
C PHE A 192 20.39 -2.83 0.67
N THR A 193 21.45 -3.14 -0.08
CA THR A 193 21.80 -2.44 -1.33
C THR A 193 22.43 -3.45 -2.29
N ASP A 194 21.63 -4.11 -3.12
CA ASP A 194 21.81 -4.17 -4.58
C ASP A 194 20.82 -5.13 -5.23
N LEU A 195 20.07 -4.65 -6.23
CA LEU A 195 19.22 -5.45 -7.09
C LEU A 195 19.90 -5.54 -8.46
N SER A 196 20.74 -6.55 -8.67
CA SER A 196 21.32 -6.82 -10.00
C SER A 196 20.55 -7.92 -10.70
N LEU A 197 19.75 -7.54 -11.70
CA LEU A 197 19.16 -8.43 -12.69
C LEU A 197 20.26 -8.83 -13.69
N ARG A 198 20.60 -10.12 -13.76
CA ARG A 198 21.26 -10.70 -14.94
C ARG A 198 20.34 -11.72 -15.59
N SER A 199 19.92 -11.40 -16.81
CA SER A 199 19.37 -12.34 -17.78
C SER A 199 20.45 -13.35 -18.17
N ARG A 200 20.12 -14.65 -18.20
CA ARG A 200 20.87 -15.62 -19.00
C ARG A 200 20.09 -15.95 -20.26
N SER A 201 20.71 -15.57 -21.37
CA SER A 201 20.54 -16.13 -22.69
C SER A 201 21.10 -17.56 -22.75
N GLU A 202 20.36 -18.39 -23.48
CA GLU A 202 20.66 -19.75 -23.99
C GLU A 202 20.84 -20.89 -22.97
#